data_AF-A0A3B0Z724-F1
#
_entry.id   AF-A0A3B0Z724-F1
#
_cell.length_a   1.000
_cell.length_b   1.000
_cell.length_c   1.000
_cell.angle_alpha   90.00
_cell.angle_beta   90.00
_cell.angle_gamma   90.00
#
_symmetry.space_group_name_H-M   'P 1'
#
loop_
_entity.id
_entity.type
_entity.pdbx_description
1 polymer ?
#
loop_
_entity_poly.entity_id
_entity_poly.type
_entity_poly.pdbx_seq_one_letter_code
_entity_poly.pdbx_strand_id
1 'polypeptide(L)'
;MSARKDIIDGKFKNNTAAKAALRAAGGNGPLAVLFGNFVGYANVNWKYSAQSGAQTAKNLLDGTGKKNVACGTLREAFKIMIREDLKLVAKNADVNGYFLTKPDLKCFDPSVKGNVGNQGKQTFDLACHFSAHYFVQVAGKFYDPCLMAVYTSLEGPIAHRTSMIKGTYPYVRMAGDGKALVLLQHLPGKAVSGFQSVWRILLPKDLKKKGAELVSKDNLKLIKKNQRVKNSRLL
;
A
#
# COMPACT_ATOMS: atom_id res chain seq x y z
N MET A 1 29.09 -6.47 7.00
CA MET A 1 28.83 -5.05 6.69
C MET A 1 27.35 -4.81 6.93
N SER A 2 26.97 -3.82 7.76
CA SER A 2 25.56 -3.61 8.13
C SER A 2 24.81 -2.79 7.09
N ALA A 3 23.49 -3.00 6.98
CA ALA A 3 22.64 -2.21 6.10
C ALA A 3 22.66 -0.72 6.49
N ARG A 4 22.66 -0.44 7.80
CA ARG A 4 22.73 0.93 8.34
C ARG A 4 23.95 1.69 7.83
N LYS A 5 25.13 1.04 7.82
CA LYS A 5 26.36 1.66 7.34
C LYS A 5 26.27 1.98 5.85
N ASP A 6 25.84 1.03 5.03
CA ASP A 6 25.68 1.24 3.59
C ASP A 6 24.68 2.38 3.26
N ILE A 7 23.64 2.55 4.09
CA ILE A 7 22.68 3.65 3.99
C ILE A 7 23.31 4.99 4.37
N ILE A 8 24.00 5.07 5.50
CA ILE A 8 24.66 6.31 5.97
C ILE A 8 25.73 6.76 4.96
N ASP A 9 26.55 5.82 4.50
CA ASP A 9 27.62 6.07 3.53
C ASP A 9 27.07 6.42 2.13
N GLY A 10 25.75 6.28 1.91
CA GLY A 10 25.11 6.63 0.65
C GLY A 10 25.53 5.74 -0.51
N LYS A 11 25.84 4.46 -0.25
CA LYS A 11 26.33 3.50 -1.24
C LYS A 11 25.45 3.39 -2.49
N PHE A 12 24.14 3.57 -2.31
CA PHE A 12 23.14 3.50 -3.38
C PHE A 12 22.51 4.85 -3.73
N LYS A 13 23.12 5.98 -3.35
CA LYS A 13 22.57 7.34 -3.58
C LYS A 13 22.30 7.68 -5.05
N ASN A 14 22.99 7.01 -5.96
CA ASN A 14 22.86 7.23 -7.40
C ASN A 14 21.77 6.39 -8.09
N ASN A 15 21.17 5.43 -7.38
CA ASN A 15 20.06 4.63 -7.93
C ASN A 15 18.84 5.52 -8.21
N THR A 16 18.08 5.21 -9.27
CA THR A 16 16.84 5.89 -9.65
C THR A 16 15.83 6.03 -8.50
N ALA A 17 15.63 4.98 -7.70
CA ALA A 17 14.78 4.99 -6.52
C ALA A 17 15.28 5.99 -5.46
N ALA A 18 16.60 6.02 -5.20
CA ALA A 18 17.20 6.94 -4.24
C ALA A 18 16.99 8.40 -4.66
N LYS A 19 17.23 8.71 -5.95
CA LYS A 19 17.02 10.04 -6.52
C LYS A 19 15.54 10.46 -6.48
N ALA A 20 14.62 9.54 -6.76
CA ALA A 20 13.19 9.81 -6.69
C ALA A 20 12.74 10.13 -5.26
N ALA A 21 13.14 9.31 -4.29
CA ALA A 21 12.84 9.53 -2.87
C ALA A 21 13.45 10.82 -2.33
N LEU A 22 14.71 11.11 -2.67
CA LEU A 22 15.37 12.37 -2.30
C LEU A 22 14.57 13.58 -2.80
N ARG A 23 14.15 13.58 -4.08
CA ARG A 23 13.32 14.64 -4.65
C ARG A 23 11.97 14.74 -3.95
N ALA A 24 11.30 13.61 -3.70
CA ALA A 24 10.02 13.59 -2.98
C ALA A 24 10.14 14.20 -1.57
N ALA A 25 11.28 14.03 -0.92
CA ALA A 25 11.56 14.61 0.41
C ALA A 25 11.93 16.10 0.39
N GLY A 26 12.07 16.73 -0.78
CA GLY A 26 12.45 18.14 -0.94
C GLY A 26 13.83 18.35 -1.55
N GLY A 27 14.61 17.29 -1.80
CA GLY A 27 15.88 17.34 -2.52
C GLY A 27 17.09 17.80 -1.72
N ASN A 28 16.90 18.43 -0.56
CA ASN A 28 17.94 19.02 0.26
C ASN A 28 17.78 18.70 1.76
N GLY A 29 18.90 18.74 2.48
CA GLY A 29 18.97 18.55 3.93
C GLY A 29 19.17 17.09 4.40
N PRO A 30 19.60 16.89 5.66
CA PRO A 30 20.01 15.58 6.17
C PRO A 30 18.89 14.52 6.13
N LEU A 31 17.64 14.91 6.43
CA LEU A 31 16.49 14.00 6.40
C LEU A 31 16.14 13.53 4.98
N ALA A 32 16.21 14.42 4.00
CA ALA A 32 15.94 14.07 2.61
C ALA A 32 17.03 13.15 2.06
N VAL A 33 18.30 13.43 2.39
CA VAL A 33 19.44 12.57 2.03
C VAL A 33 19.31 11.19 2.67
N LEU A 34 19.01 11.14 3.98
CA LEU A 34 18.81 9.86 4.67
C LEU A 34 17.65 9.07 4.06
N PHE A 35 16.53 9.71 3.76
CA PHE A 35 15.39 9.05 3.10
C PHE A 35 15.75 8.49 1.73
N GLY A 36 16.43 9.30 0.90
CA GLY A 36 16.92 8.88 -0.41
C GLY A 36 17.86 7.68 -0.32
N ASN A 37 18.85 7.73 0.57
CA ASN A 37 19.79 6.63 0.76
C ASN A 37 19.11 5.37 1.30
N PHE A 38 18.19 5.52 2.27
CA PHE A 38 17.44 4.41 2.84
C PHE A 38 16.65 3.69 1.75
N VAL A 39 15.88 4.44 0.96
CA VAL A 39 15.11 3.90 -0.16
C VAL A 39 16.02 3.27 -1.21
N GLY A 40 17.16 3.91 -1.53
CA GLY A 40 18.14 3.38 -2.48
C GLY A 40 18.68 2.02 -2.07
N TYR A 41 19.07 1.88 -0.80
CA TYR A 41 19.52 0.61 -0.25
C TYR A 41 18.41 -0.44 -0.28
N ALA A 42 17.25 -0.05 0.23
CA ALA A 42 16.10 -0.93 0.35
C ALA A 42 15.72 -1.50 -1.02
N ASN A 43 15.68 -0.66 -2.07
CA ASN A 43 15.27 -1.04 -3.41
C ASN A 43 16.18 -2.10 -4.06
N VAL A 44 17.46 -2.10 -3.70
CA VAL A 44 18.45 -3.05 -4.23
C VAL A 44 18.50 -4.34 -3.41
N ASN A 45 18.31 -4.24 -2.10
CA ASN A 45 18.66 -5.33 -1.18
C ASN A 45 17.46 -6.07 -0.59
N TRP A 46 16.27 -5.46 -0.63
CA TRP A 46 15.06 -5.99 0.02
C TRP A 46 13.91 -6.14 -0.98
N LYS A 47 13.08 -7.15 -0.74
CA LYS A 47 11.78 -7.38 -1.39
C LYS A 47 10.69 -7.04 -0.40
N TYR A 48 9.71 -6.23 -0.79
CA TYR A 48 8.75 -5.70 0.16
C TYR A 48 7.42 -6.44 0.11
N SER A 49 6.74 -6.43 1.25
CA SER A 49 5.36 -6.87 1.33
C SER A 49 4.55 -5.88 2.17
N ALA A 50 3.27 -5.75 1.83
CA ALA A 50 2.30 -4.91 2.54
C ALA A 50 2.13 -5.28 4.02
N GLN A 51 2.56 -6.47 4.42
CA GLN A 51 2.04 -7.14 5.62
C GLN A 51 3.12 -7.44 6.64
N SER A 52 2.69 -7.72 7.87
CA SER A 52 3.58 -8.04 8.99
C SER A 52 4.45 -9.25 8.67
N GLY A 53 5.75 -9.10 8.88
CA GLY A 53 6.73 -10.18 8.90
C GLY A 53 7.34 -10.27 10.30
N ALA A 54 7.89 -11.43 10.64
CA ALA A 54 8.50 -11.69 11.96
C ALA A 54 9.86 -10.97 12.16
N GLN A 55 10.25 -10.07 11.26
CA GLN A 55 11.56 -9.42 11.29
C GLN A 55 11.53 -8.12 12.10
N THR A 56 12.51 -7.98 12.99
CA THR A 56 12.72 -6.75 13.75
C THR A 56 13.45 -5.70 12.89
N ALA A 57 13.16 -4.42 13.16
CA ALA A 57 13.84 -3.32 12.49
C ALA A 57 15.35 -3.29 12.76
N LYS A 58 15.77 -3.71 13.96
CA LYS A 58 17.19 -3.81 14.32
C LYS A 58 17.92 -4.85 13.46
N ASN A 59 17.40 -6.07 13.35
CA ASN A 59 18.02 -7.11 12.52
C ASN A 59 18.08 -6.70 11.05
N LEU A 60 17.10 -5.92 10.59
CA LEU A 60 17.12 -5.34 9.24
C LEU A 60 18.30 -4.37 9.06
N LEU A 61 18.51 -3.45 10.00
CA LEU A 61 19.60 -2.47 9.97
C LEU A 61 20.97 -3.10 10.17
N ASP A 62 21.07 -4.15 10.97
CA ASP A 62 22.31 -4.90 11.21
C ASP A 62 22.69 -5.76 9.99
N GLY A 63 21.78 -5.96 9.03
CA GLY A 63 21.98 -6.79 7.85
C GLY A 63 21.85 -8.29 8.11
N THR A 64 21.32 -8.69 9.27
CA THR A 64 21.18 -10.09 9.71
C THR A 64 19.78 -10.66 9.47
N GLY A 65 18.82 -9.83 9.09
CA GLY A 65 17.45 -10.26 8.83
C GLY A 65 17.19 -10.77 7.40
N LYS A 66 15.97 -11.26 7.17
CA LYS A 66 15.53 -11.77 5.86
C LYS A 66 15.46 -10.63 4.82
N LYS A 67 15.60 -10.98 3.54
CA LYS A 67 15.44 -10.04 2.42
C LYS A 67 13.97 -9.72 2.11
N ASN A 68 13.03 -10.52 2.57
CA ASN A 68 11.59 -10.25 2.43
C ASN A 68 11.11 -9.45 3.65
N VAL A 69 10.76 -8.19 3.45
CA VAL A 69 10.57 -7.21 4.52
C VAL A 69 9.14 -6.66 4.49
N ALA A 70 8.54 -6.54 5.66
CA ALA A 70 7.26 -5.85 5.84
C ALA A 70 7.40 -4.34 5.73
N CYS A 71 6.47 -3.63 5.08
CA CYS A 71 6.48 -2.16 5.08
C CYS A 71 6.48 -1.57 6.51
N GLY A 72 5.80 -2.22 7.47
CA GLY A 72 5.83 -1.83 8.88
C GLY A 72 7.24 -1.91 9.49
N THR A 73 8.03 -2.95 9.14
CA THR A 73 9.42 -3.11 9.59
C THR A 73 10.34 -2.07 8.93
N LEU A 74 10.14 -1.74 7.65
CA LEU A 74 10.88 -0.66 6.98
C LEU A 74 10.63 0.69 7.65
N ARG A 75 9.37 1.00 7.93
CA ARG A 75 8.96 2.20 8.65
C ARG A 75 9.66 2.28 10.01
N GLU A 76 9.68 1.18 10.76
CA GLU A 76 10.37 1.13 12.06
C GLU A 76 11.89 1.33 11.92
N ALA A 77 12.54 0.69 10.95
CA ALA A 77 13.97 0.84 10.70
C ALA A 77 14.34 2.27 10.29
N PHE A 78 13.55 2.88 9.40
CA PHE A 78 13.75 4.27 9.01
C PHE A 78 13.55 5.23 10.18
N LYS A 79 12.53 5.01 11.03
CA LYS A 79 12.32 5.78 12.26
C LYS A 79 13.50 5.69 13.23
N ILE A 80 14.09 4.51 13.40
CA ILE A 80 15.30 4.33 14.21
C ILE A 80 16.43 5.21 13.68
N MET A 81 16.72 5.14 12.38
CA MET A 81 17.78 5.96 11.79
C MET A 81 17.52 7.46 11.94
N ILE A 82 16.29 7.94 11.76
CA ILE A 82 15.95 9.35 11.98
C ILE A 82 16.23 9.78 13.43
N ARG A 83 15.81 8.96 14.41
CA ARG A 83 15.98 9.28 15.83
C ARG A 83 17.43 9.22 16.27
N GLU A 84 18.16 8.23 15.80
CA GLU A 84 19.51 7.97 16.29
C GLU A 84 20.59 8.71 15.51
N ASP A 85 20.46 8.80 14.18
CA ASP A 85 21.48 9.39 13.31
C ASP A 85 21.24 10.89 13.07
N LEU A 86 19.97 11.34 13.05
CA LEU A 86 19.64 12.76 12.86
C LEU A 86 19.17 13.47 14.14
N LYS A 87 18.98 12.73 15.24
CA LYS A 87 18.46 13.26 16.52
C LYS A 87 17.12 14.00 16.39
N LEU A 88 16.29 13.59 15.43
CA LEU A 88 14.98 14.20 15.19
C LEU A 88 13.84 13.41 15.85
N VAL A 89 12.78 14.12 16.22
CA VAL A 89 11.53 13.48 16.68
C VAL A 89 10.80 12.87 15.49
N ALA A 90 10.65 11.56 15.53
CA ALA A 90 9.92 10.79 14.51
C ALA A 90 8.85 9.93 15.18
N LYS A 91 7.64 9.88 14.60
CA LYS A 91 6.51 9.11 15.13
C LYS A 91 5.95 8.16 14.08
N ASN A 92 5.31 7.09 14.56
CA ASN A 92 4.49 6.23 13.72
C ASN A 92 3.19 6.95 13.40
N ALA A 93 2.78 6.93 12.14
CA ALA A 93 1.50 7.48 11.73
C ALA A 93 0.83 6.51 10.77
N ASP A 94 0.28 5.41 11.29
CA ASP A 94 -0.26 4.33 10.46
C ASP A 94 -1.70 4.62 10.03
N VAL A 95 -2.02 4.32 8.77
CA VAL A 95 -3.40 4.25 8.30
C VAL A 95 -3.87 2.81 8.46
N ASN A 96 -4.79 2.62 9.40
CA ASN A 96 -5.50 1.35 9.54
C ASN A 96 -6.81 1.38 8.75
N GLY A 97 -7.20 0.22 8.24
CA GLY A 97 -8.43 0.04 7.49
C GLY A 97 -8.20 0.05 5.98
N TYR A 98 -9.20 -0.45 5.26
CA TYR A 98 -9.03 -0.70 3.84
C TYR A 98 -9.22 0.54 2.99
N PHE A 99 -8.37 0.73 2.00
CA PHE A 99 -8.48 1.84 1.05
C PHE A 99 -7.88 1.50 -0.32
N LEU A 100 -8.33 2.23 -1.34
CA LEU A 100 -7.72 2.30 -2.67
C LEU A 100 -6.79 3.51 -2.74
N THR A 101 -5.63 3.32 -3.37
CA THR A 101 -4.71 4.41 -3.68
C THR A 101 -5.25 5.35 -4.75
N LYS A 102 -4.73 6.59 -4.79
CA LYS A 102 -4.92 7.50 -5.93
C LYS A 102 -4.45 6.86 -7.24
N PRO A 103 -5.12 7.15 -8.38
CA PRO A 103 -4.65 6.76 -9.71
C PRO A 103 -3.17 7.16 -9.87
N ASP A 104 -2.40 6.34 -10.57
CA ASP A 104 -0.96 6.51 -10.83
C ASP A 104 0.01 6.22 -9.68
N LEU A 105 -0.49 5.92 -8.46
CA LEU A 105 0.36 5.38 -7.41
C LEU A 105 0.62 3.88 -7.64
N LYS A 106 1.87 3.54 -7.97
CA LYS A 106 2.36 2.14 -8.00
C LYS A 106 2.22 1.50 -6.61
N CYS A 107 2.13 0.17 -6.52
CA CYS A 107 2.06 -0.51 -5.23
C CYS A 107 3.37 -0.40 -4.46
N PHE A 108 3.33 -0.79 -3.18
CA PHE A 108 4.44 -0.76 -2.21
C PHE A 108 5.77 -1.28 -2.74
N ASP A 109 5.72 -2.25 -3.63
CA ASP A 109 6.87 -2.70 -4.41
C ASP A 109 6.69 -2.15 -5.83
N PRO A 110 7.65 -1.39 -6.39
CA PRO A 110 7.59 -0.92 -7.77
C PRO A 110 7.54 -2.05 -8.81
N SER A 111 7.87 -3.27 -8.41
CA SER A 111 7.70 -4.53 -9.19
C SER A 111 6.26 -5.06 -9.14
N VAL A 112 5.45 -4.56 -8.19
CA VAL A 112 4.07 -4.95 -8.00
C VAL A 112 3.15 -3.91 -8.64
N LYS A 113 2.38 -4.38 -9.62
CA LYS A 113 1.27 -3.62 -10.22
C LYS A 113 -0.02 -3.98 -9.47
N GLY A 114 -0.98 -3.04 -9.39
CA GLY A 114 -2.22 -3.08 -8.58
C GLY A 114 -2.74 -4.47 -8.17
N ASN A 115 -3.32 -4.65 -6.99
CA ASN A 115 -4.05 -5.90 -6.67
C ASN A 115 -5.55 -5.84 -7.02
N VAL A 116 -5.98 -4.76 -7.70
CA VAL A 116 -7.32 -4.60 -8.26
C VAL A 116 -7.27 -4.78 -9.77
N GLY A 117 -8.09 -5.70 -10.29
CA GLY A 117 -8.19 -6.00 -11.72
C GLY A 117 -9.56 -5.65 -12.31
N ASN A 118 -9.58 -5.45 -13.64
CA ASN A 118 -10.82 -5.33 -14.41
C ASN A 118 -11.63 -6.62 -14.37
N GLN A 119 -12.93 -6.53 -14.69
CA GLN A 119 -13.78 -7.71 -14.78
C GLN A 119 -13.26 -8.73 -15.81
N GLY A 120 -13.19 -9.99 -15.41
CA GLY A 120 -12.77 -11.11 -16.26
C GLY A 120 -11.27 -11.15 -16.55
N LYS A 121 -10.52 -10.13 -16.11
CA LYS A 121 -9.06 -10.14 -16.19
C LYS A 121 -8.49 -10.88 -14.99
N GLN A 122 -7.52 -11.73 -15.25
CA GLN A 122 -6.64 -12.29 -14.21
C GLN A 122 -5.41 -11.40 -13.97
N THR A 123 -5.28 -10.33 -14.74
CA THR A 123 -4.27 -9.29 -14.53
C THR A 123 -4.81 -8.25 -13.55
N PHE A 124 -4.07 -8.05 -12.47
CA PHE A 124 -4.35 -7.05 -11.45
C PHE A 124 -3.36 -5.89 -11.65
N ASP A 125 -3.87 -4.71 -12.01
CA ASP A 125 -3.03 -3.58 -12.42
C ASP A 125 -3.66 -2.18 -12.26
N LEU A 126 -4.91 -2.06 -11.77
CA LEU A 126 -5.63 -0.79 -11.74
C LEU A 126 -5.26 0.11 -10.56
N ALA A 127 -5.28 -0.46 -9.36
CA ALA A 127 -5.05 0.26 -8.11
C ALA A 127 -4.57 -0.72 -7.05
N CYS A 128 -3.98 -0.17 -5.99
CA CYS A 128 -3.57 -0.96 -4.84
C CYS A 128 -4.62 -0.79 -3.74
N HIS A 129 -5.20 -1.91 -3.34
CA HIS A 129 -6.16 -2.06 -2.26
C HIS A 129 -5.42 -2.60 -1.04
N PHE A 130 -5.27 -1.73 -0.05
CA PHE A 130 -4.54 -2.01 1.19
C PHE A 130 -5.49 -2.25 2.33
N SER A 131 -5.02 -2.95 3.37
CA SER A 131 -5.71 -3.12 4.66
C SER A 131 -5.09 -2.30 5.78
N ALA A 132 -3.83 -1.90 5.60
CA ALA A 132 -3.07 -1.01 6.46
C ALA A 132 -1.93 -0.38 5.66
N HIS A 133 -1.43 0.77 6.11
CA HIS A 133 -0.32 1.47 5.49
C HIS A 133 0.51 2.24 6.53
N TYR A 134 1.83 2.32 6.33
CA TYR A 134 2.78 2.64 7.39
C TYR A 134 3.66 3.84 7.01
N PHE A 135 3.69 4.83 7.89
CA PHE A 135 4.45 6.05 7.68
C PHE A 135 5.30 6.40 8.89
N VAL A 136 6.38 7.14 8.63
CA VAL A 136 7.11 7.89 9.66
C VAL A 136 6.73 9.36 9.52
N GLN A 137 6.12 9.93 10.55
CA GLN A 137 5.84 11.35 10.61
C GLN A 137 7.03 12.10 11.21
N VAL A 138 7.52 13.12 10.49
CA VAL A 138 8.61 14.02 10.92
C VAL A 138 8.28 15.43 10.45
N ALA A 139 8.29 16.41 11.37
CA ALA A 139 8.06 17.83 11.07
C ALA A 139 6.81 18.08 10.18
N GLY A 140 5.69 17.41 10.48
CA GLY A 140 4.43 17.57 9.75
C GLY A 140 4.34 16.85 8.41
N LYS A 141 5.43 16.22 7.92
CA LYS A 141 5.45 15.39 6.72
C LYS A 141 5.35 13.91 7.05
N PHE A 142 4.83 13.13 6.11
CA PHE A 142 4.63 11.68 6.23
C PHE A 142 5.52 10.97 5.22
N TYR A 143 6.59 10.37 5.71
CA TYR A 143 7.56 9.64 4.90
C TYR A 143 7.14 8.19 4.79
N ASP A 144 7.02 7.73 3.55
CA ASP A 144 6.73 6.34 3.23
C ASP A 144 7.94 5.69 2.57
N PRO A 145 8.77 4.98 3.36
CA PRO A 145 9.94 4.29 2.82
C PRO A 145 9.57 3.09 1.94
N CYS A 146 8.32 2.61 1.98
CA CYS A 146 7.86 1.54 1.10
C CYS A 146 7.52 2.10 -0.30
N LEU A 147 6.71 3.17 -0.38
CA LEU A 147 6.35 3.79 -1.68
C LEU A 147 7.36 4.78 -2.22
N MET A 148 8.46 5.05 -1.50
CA MET A 148 9.45 6.07 -1.90
C MET A 148 8.80 7.45 -2.04
N ALA A 149 7.76 7.69 -1.23
CA ALA A 149 6.88 8.84 -1.33
C ALA A 149 6.89 9.65 -0.04
N VAL A 150 6.56 10.93 -0.17
CA VAL A 150 6.38 11.83 0.96
C VAL A 150 5.06 12.55 0.78
N TYR A 151 4.24 12.56 1.82
CA TYR A 151 2.92 13.17 1.81
C TYR A 151 2.86 14.33 2.81
N THR A 152 1.99 15.28 2.52
CA THR A 152 1.68 16.42 3.39
C THR A 152 0.55 16.11 4.39
N SER A 153 -0.15 14.99 4.21
CA SER A 153 -1.17 14.49 5.14
C SER A 153 -1.18 12.97 5.18
N LEU A 154 -1.75 12.42 6.26
CA LEU A 154 -1.91 10.98 6.47
C LEU A 154 -2.81 10.35 5.40
N GLU A 155 -3.80 11.09 4.92
CA GLU A 155 -4.74 10.70 3.87
C GLU A 155 -4.17 10.91 2.46
N GLY A 156 -2.96 11.47 2.34
CA GLY A 156 -2.29 11.76 1.08
C GLY A 156 -2.38 10.67 0.00
N PRO A 157 -2.13 9.38 0.31
CA PRO A 157 -2.22 8.30 -0.68
C PRO A 157 -3.62 7.74 -0.90
N ILE A 158 -4.62 8.11 -0.10
CA ILE A 158 -5.96 7.53 -0.14
C ILE A 158 -6.78 8.22 -1.24
N ALA A 159 -7.26 7.44 -2.23
CA ALA A 159 -8.37 7.88 -3.09
C ALA A 159 -9.71 7.64 -2.39
N HIS A 160 -9.93 6.39 -1.99
CA HIS A 160 -11.20 5.97 -1.42
C HIS A 160 -10.99 4.97 -0.29
N ARG A 161 -11.51 5.27 0.90
CA ARG A 161 -11.69 4.25 1.93
C ARG A 161 -12.74 3.25 1.46
N THR A 162 -12.49 1.97 1.73
CA THR A 162 -13.41 0.91 1.34
C THR A 162 -14.15 0.36 2.56
N SER A 163 -15.41 0.01 2.36
CA SER A 163 -16.26 -0.55 3.42
C SER A 163 -16.86 -1.87 2.96
N MET A 164 -17.01 -2.82 3.87
CA MET A 164 -17.57 -4.13 3.54
C MET A 164 -19.09 -4.04 3.40
N ILE A 165 -19.65 -4.77 2.44
CA ILE A 165 -21.09 -5.06 2.40
C ILE A 165 -21.32 -6.26 3.33
N LYS A 166 -21.95 -6.03 4.49
CA LYS A 166 -22.14 -7.06 5.52
C LYS A 166 -22.84 -8.31 4.95
N GLY A 167 -22.32 -9.48 5.31
CA GLY A 167 -22.91 -10.78 4.97
C GLY A 167 -22.54 -11.36 3.60
N THR A 168 -21.74 -10.66 2.78
CA THR A 168 -21.34 -11.19 1.46
C THR A 168 -20.14 -12.14 1.54
N TYR A 169 -20.17 -13.25 0.78
CA TYR A 169 -19.05 -14.20 0.65
C TYR A 169 -18.82 -14.70 -0.80
N PRO A 170 -17.60 -14.65 -1.37
CA PRO A 170 -16.41 -14.03 -0.78
C PRO A 170 -16.63 -12.52 -0.61
N TYR A 171 -15.89 -11.91 0.32
CA TYR A 171 -16.12 -10.55 0.77
C TYR A 171 -16.25 -9.54 -0.39
N VAL A 172 -17.30 -8.72 -0.35
CA VAL A 172 -17.50 -7.58 -1.25
C VAL A 172 -17.30 -6.28 -0.49
N ARG A 173 -16.52 -5.38 -1.07
CA ARG A 173 -16.27 -4.04 -0.54
C ARG A 173 -16.75 -2.98 -1.52
N MET A 174 -17.12 -1.82 -1.01
CA MET A 174 -17.48 -0.64 -1.79
C MET A 174 -16.47 0.47 -1.53
N ALA A 175 -16.05 1.15 -2.59
CA ALA A 175 -15.17 2.30 -2.58
C ALA A 175 -15.82 3.44 -3.38
N GLY A 176 -15.58 4.69 -3.00
CA GLY A 176 -16.17 5.87 -3.64
C GLY A 176 -17.19 6.60 -2.78
N ASP A 177 -17.62 7.75 -3.27
CA ASP A 177 -18.73 8.50 -2.69
C ASP A 177 -20.06 7.90 -3.14
N GLY A 178 -21.15 8.15 -2.42
CA GLY A 178 -22.45 7.52 -2.71
C GLY A 178 -23.00 7.81 -4.12
N LYS A 179 -22.43 8.76 -4.88
CA LYS A 179 -22.86 9.07 -6.25
C LYS A 179 -22.17 8.17 -7.27
N ALA A 180 -20.91 7.79 -7.04
CA ALA A 180 -20.15 6.88 -7.88
C ALA A 180 -19.44 5.81 -7.03
N LEU A 181 -19.94 4.57 -7.06
CA LEU A 181 -19.38 3.46 -6.28
C LEU A 181 -18.70 2.44 -7.19
N VAL A 182 -17.52 2.00 -6.73
CA VAL A 182 -16.83 0.82 -7.22
C VAL A 182 -17.08 -0.32 -6.24
N LEU A 183 -17.54 -1.45 -6.76
CA LEU A 183 -17.67 -2.69 -5.99
C LEU A 183 -16.47 -3.58 -6.27
N LEU A 184 -15.83 -4.05 -5.20
CA LEU A 184 -14.65 -4.90 -5.22
C LEU A 184 -14.99 -6.26 -4.63
N GLN A 185 -14.71 -7.34 -5.35
CA GLN A 185 -14.88 -8.69 -4.86
C GLN A 185 -13.54 -9.35 -4.59
N HIS A 186 -13.41 -9.99 -3.42
CA HIS A 186 -12.27 -10.83 -3.08
C HIS A 186 -12.25 -12.11 -3.93
N LEU A 187 -11.08 -12.46 -4.48
CA LEU A 187 -10.84 -13.68 -5.24
C LEU A 187 -9.97 -14.65 -4.43
N PRO A 188 -10.59 -15.56 -3.64
CA PRO A 188 -9.84 -16.52 -2.85
C PRO A 188 -9.01 -17.45 -3.74
N GLY A 189 -7.82 -17.83 -3.27
CA GLY A 189 -6.91 -18.73 -4.00
C GLY A 189 -6.15 -18.08 -5.16
N LYS A 190 -6.40 -16.80 -5.47
CA LYS A 190 -5.57 -16.02 -6.40
C LYS A 190 -4.46 -15.33 -5.64
N ALA A 191 -3.26 -15.32 -6.23
CA ALA A 191 -2.07 -14.70 -5.66
C ALA A 191 -1.55 -13.60 -6.58
N VAL A 192 -1.19 -12.47 -5.98
CA VAL A 192 -0.40 -11.39 -6.60
C VAL A 192 0.77 -11.15 -5.66
N SER A 193 1.98 -11.06 -6.21
CA SER A 193 3.19 -10.83 -5.40
C SER A 193 2.99 -9.62 -4.47
N GLY A 194 3.34 -9.76 -3.19
CA GLY A 194 3.21 -8.69 -2.20
C GLY A 194 1.83 -8.52 -1.57
N PHE A 195 0.82 -9.31 -1.96
CA PHE A 195 -0.56 -9.21 -1.45
C PHE A 195 -1.12 -10.56 -0.96
N GLN A 196 -1.74 -10.57 0.22
CA GLN A 196 -2.52 -11.72 0.74
C GLN A 196 -3.87 -11.92 0.07
N SER A 197 -4.44 -10.84 -0.48
CA SER A 197 -5.78 -10.85 -1.05
C SER A 197 -5.79 -10.11 -2.36
N VAL A 198 -6.54 -10.69 -3.29
CA VAL A 198 -6.65 -10.25 -4.66
C VAL A 198 -8.09 -9.84 -4.92
N TRP A 199 -8.27 -8.71 -5.60
CA TRP A 199 -9.57 -8.06 -5.73
C TRP A 199 -9.89 -7.77 -7.19
N ARG A 200 -11.16 -7.90 -7.57
CA ARG A 200 -11.63 -7.47 -8.90
C ARG A 200 -12.77 -6.47 -8.79
N ILE A 201 -12.93 -5.65 -9.81
CA ILE A 201 -14.11 -4.78 -9.96
C ILE A 201 -15.31 -5.62 -10.41
N LEU A 202 -16.46 -5.41 -9.77
CA LEU A 202 -17.77 -5.90 -10.21
C LEU A 202 -18.46 -4.83 -11.04
N LEU A 203 -18.86 -5.16 -12.27
CA LEU A 203 -19.58 -4.24 -13.15
C LEU A 203 -21.11 -4.37 -12.99
N PRO A 204 -21.89 -3.38 -13.45
CA PRO A 204 -23.35 -3.44 -13.39
C PRO A 204 -23.96 -4.72 -13.98
N LYS A 205 -23.34 -5.30 -15.03
CA LYS A 205 -23.81 -6.55 -15.65
C LYS A 205 -23.69 -7.76 -14.72
N ASP A 206 -22.70 -7.79 -13.83
CA ASP A 206 -22.52 -8.84 -12.82
C ASP A 206 -23.63 -8.82 -11.78
N LEU A 207 -24.26 -7.66 -11.60
CA LEU A 207 -25.38 -7.48 -10.69
C LEU A 207 -26.75 -7.72 -11.36
N LYS A 208 -26.79 -7.90 -12.68
CA LYS A 208 -28.03 -8.16 -13.43
C LYS A 208 -28.27 -9.66 -13.62
N LYS A 209 -27.22 -10.47 -13.83
CA LYS A 209 -27.37 -11.91 -14.04
C LYS A 209 -27.63 -12.66 -12.74
N LYS A 210 -28.83 -13.22 -12.57
CA LYS A 210 -29.11 -14.22 -11.51
C LYS A 210 -28.32 -15.49 -11.85
N GLY A 211 -27.25 -15.77 -11.11
CA GLY A 211 -26.50 -17.03 -11.25
C GLY A 211 -25.34 -17.00 -12.25
N ALA A 212 -24.77 -15.83 -12.58
CA ALA A 212 -23.43 -15.85 -13.16
C ALA A 212 -22.45 -16.40 -12.12
N GLU A 213 -21.53 -17.28 -12.53
CA GLU A 213 -20.48 -17.96 -11.72
C GLU A 213 -19.69 -17.05 -10.76
N LEU A 214 -19.87 -15.74 -10.89
CA LEU A 214 -19.06 -14.70 -10.30
C LEU A 214 -19.63 -14.14 -8.98
N VAL A 215 -20.96 -14.06 -8.80
CA VAL A 215 -21.59 -13.51 -7.59
C VAL A 215 -22.81 -14.37 -7.21
N SER A 216 -22.79 -14.96 -6.01
CA SER A 216 -23.89 -15.81 -5.53
C SER A 216 -25.22 -15.05 -5.45
N LYS A 217 -26.34 -15.78 -5.54
CA LYS A 217 -27.69 -15.19 -5.41
C LYS A 217 -27.87 -14.44 -4.07
N ASP A 218 -27.29 -14.97 -2.99
CA ASP A 218 -27.36 -14.36 -1.66
C ASP A 218 -26.55 -13.07 -1.58
N ASN A 219 -25.32 -13.07 -2.12
CA ASN A 219 -24.54 -11.84 -2.24
C ASN A 219 -25.29 -10.79 -3.04
N LEU A 220 -25.90 -11.20 -4.16
CA LEU A 220 -26.62 -10.27 -5.02
C LEU A 220 -27.81 -9.63 -4.29
N LYS A 221 -28.54 -10.40 -3.48
CA LYS A 221 -29.62 -9.90 -2.63
C LYS A 221 -29.10 -8.88 -1.61
N LEU A 222 -27.97 -9.15 -0.97
CA LEU A 222 -27.36 -8.25 0.00
C LEU A 222 -26.84 -6.96 -0.63
N ILE A 223 -26.14 -7.06 -1.77
CA ILE A 223 -25.64 -5.91 -2.53
C ILE A 223 -26.81 -5.01 -2.95
N LYS A 224 -27.88 -5.59 -3.52
CA LYS A 224 -29.07 -4.84 -3.94
C LYS A 224 -29.87 -4.24 -2.79
N LYS A 225 -29.80 -4.81 -1.59
CA LYS A 225 -30.43 -4.24 -0.39
C LYS A 225 -29.64 -3.08 0.21
N ASN A 226 -28.35 -2.95 -0.10
CA ASN A 226 -27.51 -1.88 0.43
C ASN A 226 -27.93 -0.50 -0.10
N GLN A 227 -28.26 0.43 0.79
CA GLN A 227 -28.80 1.74 0.41
C GLN A 227 -27.81 2.60 -0.39
N ARG A 228 -26.51 2.53 -0.08
CA ARG A 228 -25.49 3.29 -0.82
C ARG A 228 -25.38 2.78 -2.25
N VAL A 229 -25.46 1.47 -2.45
CA VAL A 229 -25.45 0.86 -3.79
C VAL A 229 -26.68 1.28 -4.58
N LYS A 230 -27.88 1.26 -3.97
CA LYS A 230 -29.12 1.70 -4.62
C LYS A 230 -29.08 3.15 -5.10
N ASN A 231 -28.45 4.02 -4.31
CA ASN A 231 -28.38 5.46 -4.58
C ASN A 231 -27.21 5.84 -5.50
N SER A 232 -26.34 4.89 -5.86
CA SER A 232 -25.12 5.16 -6.63
C SER A 232 -25.28 4.85 -8.12
N ARG A 233 -24.54 5.60 -8.93
CA ARG A 233 -24.16 5.16 -10.26
C ARG A 233 -22.97 4.22 -10.10
N LEU A 234 -23.17 2.94 -10.41
CA LEU A 234 -22.07 1.98 -10.44
C LEU A 234 -21.16 2.32 -11.62
N LEU A 235 -19.87 2.52 -11.32
CA LEU A 235 -18.82 2.77 -12.31
C LEU A 235 -18.42 1.48 -13.03
#